data_AF-A0A2M9X8Z4-F1
#
_entry.id   AF-A0A2M9X8Z4-F1
#
_cell.length_a   1.000
_cell.length_b   1.000
_cell.length_c   1.000
_cell.angle_alpha   90.00
_cell.angle_beta   90.00
_cell.angle_gamma   90.00
#
_symmetry.space_group_name_H-M   'P 1'
#
loop_
_entity.id
_entity.type
_entity.pdbx_description
1 polymer ?
#
loop_
_entity_poly.entity_id
_entity_poly.type
_entity_poly.pdbx_seq_one_letter_code
_entity_poly.pdbx_strand_id
1 'polypeptide(L)'
;MREGNHFLHRWFFFEIRSLLVLVFLLLIYYQTFPEKRILFRENKLVYLPENLESVPLENDWVRLEELPPGSLEYLVEVEDYRFYRHRGYSLADIQSSIIQAVFMFRRLRGASTLDQQLARTLFLSRDKTLTRKLKEIRIAQALDEELGKEGVLEYYLNLVYWGRGLNGIYRSSKYYFNKHPGRLLPREFKALVQILKKPDAYSREEVRALSLEY
;
A
#
# COMPACT_ATOMS: atom_id res chain seq x y z
N MET A 1 29.23 35.45 -45.69
CA MET A 1 29.31 34.65 -44.45
C MET A 1 28.75 35.45 -43.28
N ARG A 2 27.42 35.49 -43.06
CA ARG A 2 26.81 36.17 -41.90
C ARG A 2 25.53 35.51 -41.35
N GLU A 3 25.07 34.41 -41.95
CA GLU A 3 23.80 33.77 -41.55
C GLU A 3 23.94 32.66 -40.48
N GLY A 4 25.15 32.17 -40.22
CA GLY A 4 25.37 31.07 -39.27
C GLY A 4 25.14 31.42 -37.78
N ASN A 5 25.38 32.67 -37.38
CA ASN A 5 25.33 33.07 -35.97
C ASN A 5 23.90 33.21 -35.41
N HIS A 6 22.93 33.55 -36.24
CA HIS A 6 21.54 33.77 -35.78
C HIS A 6 20.83 32.47 -35.42
N PHE A 7 21.18 31.37 -36.09
CA PHE A 7 20.59 30.05 -35.85
C PHE A 7 21.11 29.42 -34.56
N LEU A 8 22.43 29.48 -34.34
CA LEU A 8 23.09 29.01 -33.12
C LEU A 8 22.60 29.77 -31.87
N HIS A 9 22.41 31.09 -31.97
CA HIS A 9 21.86 31.90 -30.88
C HIS A 9 20.45 31.44 -30.49
N ARG A 10 19.55 31.24 -31.46
CA ARG A 10 18.15 30.85 -31.17
C ARG A 10 18.04 29.48 -30.52
N TRP A 11 18.85 28.52 -30.95
CA TRP A 11 18.95 27.21 -30.31
C TRP A 11 19.51 27.29 -28.89
N PHE A 12 20.57 28.07 -28.69
CA PHE A 12 21.15 28.28 -27.37
C PHE A 12 20.16 28.88 -26.36
N PHE A 13 19.37 29.88 -26.76
CA PHE A 13 18.33 30.45 -25.89
C PHE A 13 17.13 29.50 -25.67
N PHE A 14 16.83 28.60 -26.61
CA PHE A 14 15.81 27.57 -26.42
C PHE A 14 16.24 26.54 -25.37
N GLU A 15 17.47 26.03 -25.47
CA GLU A 15 18.02 25.07 -24.50
C GLU A 15 18.11 25.68 -23.08
N ILE A 16 18.52 26.94 -22.97
CA ILE A 16 18.53 27.64 -21.68
C ILE A 16 17.11 27.77 -21.11
N ARG A 17 16.10 28.10 -21.92
CA ARG A 17 14.71 28.19 -21.45
C ARG A 17 14.18 26.82 -21.02
N SER A 18 14.48 25.77 -21.77
CA SER A 18 14.11 24.39 -21.43
C SER A 18 14.76 23.94 -20.11
N LEU A 19 16.04 24.25 -19.92
CA LEU A 19 16.76 23.98 -18.67
C LEU A 19 16.16 24.78 -17.50
N LEU A 20 15.83 26.07 -17.71
CA LEU A 20 15.21 26.91 -16.67
C LEU A 20 13.81 26.40 -16.28
N VAL A 21 13.00 25.95 -17.24
CA VAL A 21 11.70 25.33 -16.95
C VAL A 21 11.87 24.01 -16.20
N LEU A 22 12.83 23.17 -16.62
CA LEU A 22 13.14 21.92 -15.91
C LEU A 22 13.59 22.21 -14.47
N VAL A 23 14.52 23.15 -14.27
CA VAL A 23 14.99 23.56 -12.95
C VAL A 23 13.84 24.13 -12.12
N PHE A 24 12.97 24.96 -12.71
CA PHE A 24 11.79 25.49 -12.03
C PHE A 24 10.80 24.39 -11.61
N LEU A 25 10.54 23.41 -12.49
CA LEU A 25 9.71 22.25 -12.18
C LEU A 25 10.35 21.37 -11.10
N LEU A 26 11.68 21.20 -11.12
CA LEU A 26 12.42 20.50 -10.08
C LEU A 26 12.35 21.25 -8.76
N LEU A 27 12.47 22.59 -8.75
CA LEU A 27 12.33 23.41 -7.54
C LEU A 27 10.91 23.34 -6.97
N ILE A 28 9.87 23.44 -7.82
CA ILE A 28 8.48 23.20 -7.41
C ILE A 28 8.33 21.79 -6.84
N TYR A 29 8.93 20.79 -7.49
CA TYR A 29 8.93 19.42 -6.99
C TYR A 29 9.61 19.33 -5.61
N TYR A 30 10.82 19.83 -5.43
CA TYR A 30 11.50 19.79 -4.13
C TYR A 30 10.76 20.59 -3.04
N GLN A 31 10.19 21.75 -3.38
CA GLN A 31 9.48 22.60 -2.42
C GLN A 31 8.08 22.05 -2.07
N THR A 32 7.45 21.33 -3.00
CA THR A 32 6.11 20.73 -2.81
C THR A 32 6.19 19.29 -2.28
N PHE A 33 7.31 18.60 -2.48
CA PHE A 33 7.52 17.21 -2.12
C PHE A 33 8.79 17.09 -1.26
N PRO A 34 8.76 17.58 0.00
CA PRO A 34 9.87 17.41 0.91
C PRO A 34 10.13 15.93 1.19
N GLU A 35 11.30 15.61 1.75
CA GLU A 35 11.67 14.24 2.08
C GLU A 35 10.60 13.57 2.95
N LYS A 36 10.05 12.49 2.41
CA LYS A 36 9.12 11.63 3.13
C LYS A 36 9.91 10.68 4.01
N ARG A 37 9.51 10.55 5.27
CA ARG A 37 10.12 9.63 6.23
C ARG A 37 9.05 9.06 7.14
N ILE A 38 9.29 7.85 7.62
CA ILE A 38 8.52 7.25 8.69
C ILE A 38 9.41 7.24 9.93
N LEU A 39 8.92 7.80 11.02
CA LEU A 39 9.61 7.78 12.30
C LEU A 39 8.85 6.92 13.29
N PHE A 40 9.58 6.18 14.12
CA PHE A 40 9.02 5.47 15.25
C PHE A 40 8.99 6.40 16.47
N ARG A 41 7.79 6.63 17.01
CA ARG A 41 7.60 7.42 18.22
C ARG A 41 6.71 6.65 19.18
N GLU A 42 7.29 6.18 20.28
CA GLU A 42 6.61 5.36 21.29
C GLU A 42 5.95 4.13 20.66
N ASN A 43 4.62 4.08 20.62
CA ASN A 43 3.82 3.01 20.00
C ASN A 43 3.13 3.47 18.71
N LYS A 44 3.68 4.44 17.99
CA LYS A 44 3.13 4.93 16.72
C LYS A 44 4.21 5.11 15.67
N LEU A 45 3.75 5.07 14.42
CA LEU A 45 4.50 5.58 13.28
C LEU A 45 4.10 7.03 13.03
N VAL A 46 5.07 7.86 12.66
CA VAL A 46 4.84 9.26 12.30
C VAL A 46 5.33 9.49 10.87
N TYR A 47 4.41 9.89 10.00
CA TYR A 47 4.71 10.25 8.62
C TYR A 47 5.06 11.73 8.50
N LEU A 48 6.27 12.01 8.02
CA LEU A 48 6.74 13.34 7.66
C LEU A 48 6.61 13.57 6.14
N PRO A 49 6.39 14.82 5.70
CA PRO A 49 6.47 16.09 6.47
C PRO A 49 5.22 16.47 7.27
N GLU A 50 4.05 15.90 6.97
CA GLU A 50 2.76 16.39 7.49
C GLU A 50 2.54 16.06 8.98
N ASN A 51 3.49 15.38 9.61
CA ASN A 51 3.44 14.93 11.01
C ASN A 51 2.15 14.14 11.31
N LEU A 52 1.77 13.27 10.37
CA LEU A 52 0.61 12.39 10.53
C LEU A 52 0.99 11.25 11.46
N GLU A 53 0.29 11.13 12.58
CA GLU A 53 0.43 9.99 13.47
C GLU A 53 -0.40 8.82 12.98
N SER A 54 0.15 7.60 13.09
CA SER A 54 -0.60 6.40 12.81
C SER A 54 -1.60 6.07 13.91
N VAL A 55 -2.49 5.12 13.63
CA VAL A 55 -3.15 4.37 14.70
C VAL A 55 -2.11 3.78 15.67
N PRO A 56 -2.42 3.64 16.98
CA PRO A 56 -1.54 3.01 17.94
C PRO A 56 -1.20 1.57 17.54
N LEU A 57 0.05 1.18 17.72
CA LEU A 57 0.52 -0.20 17.60
C LEU A 57 0.04 -0.97 18.83
N GLU A 58 -0.68 -2.06 18.58
CA GLU A 58 -1.38 -2.83 19.61
C GLU A 58 -0.46 -3.88 20.25
N ASN A 59 -0.82 -4.33 21.47
CA ASN A 59 0.01 -5.28 22.24
C ASN A 59 -0.08 -6.74 21.75
N ASP A 60 -1.09 -7.08 20.95
CA ASP A 60 -1.31 -8.41 20.41
C ASP A 60 -0.59 -8.62 19.06
N TRP A 61 0.64 -8.14 18.99
CA TRP A 61 1.51 -8.23 17.82
C TRP A 61 1.93 -9.67 17.54
N VAL A 62 1.87 -10.06 16.28
CA VAL A 62 2.22 -11.40 15.79
C VAL A 62 3.34 -11.25 14.78
N ARG A 63 4.46 -11.93 15.03
CA ARG A 63 5.60 -11.90 14.12
C ARG A 63 5.36 -12.79 12.91
N LEU A 64 5.99 -12.45 11.79
CA LEU A 64 5.86 -13.23 10.55
C LEU A 64 6.28 -14.70 10.71
N GLU A 65 7.34 -14.94 11.47
CA GLU A 65 7.87 -16.27 11.81
C GLU A 65 6.87 -17.17 12.57
N GLU A 66 5.90 -16.58 13.25
CA GLU A 66 4.89 -17.33 14.01
C GLU A 66 3.81 -17.90 13.10
N LEU A 67 3.67 -17.38 11.88
CA LEU A 67 2.57 -17.75 10.99
C LEU A 67 2.79 -19.13 10.35
N PRO A 68 1.71 -19.82 9.96
CA PRO A 68 1.83 -21.09 9.24
C PRO A 68 2.67 -20.95 7.96
N PRO A 69 3.42 -21.99 7.55
CA PRO A 69 4.16 -21.96 6.29
C PRO A 69 3.25 -21.68 5.08
N GLY A 70 3.73 -20.89 4.12
CA GLY A 70 2.96 -20.52 2.93
C GLY A 70 1.98 -19.36 3.12
N SER A 71 1.88 -18.80 4.34
CA SER A 71 0.94 -17.73 4.67
C SER A 71 1.24 -16.44 3.88
N LEU A 72 2.50 -16.01 3.86
CA LEU A 72 2.90 -14.75 3.22
C LEU A 72 2.82 -14.85 1.70
N GLU A 73 3.22 -15.99 1.14
CA GLU A 73 3.12 -16.29 -0.28
C GLU A 73 1.68 -16.19 -0.74
N TYR A 74 0.75 -16.79 0.01
CA TYR A 74 -0.66 -16.73 -0.31
C TYR A 74 -1.25 -15.33 -0.17
N LEU A 75 -0.91 -14.61 0.90
CA LEU A 75 -1.35 -13.21 1.08
C LEU A 75 -0.91 -12.35 -0.11
N VAL A 76 0.38 -12.42 -0.47
CA VAL A 76 0.95 -11.69 -1.59
C VAL A 76 0.29 -12.09 -2.90
N GLU A 77 0.09 -13.38 -3.16
CA GLU A 77 -0.55 -13.86 -4.38
C GLU A 77 -1.97 -13.31 -4.56
N VAL A 78 -2.75 -13.26 -3.48
CA VAL A 78 -4.16 -12.85 -3.52
C VAL A 78 -4.32 -11.32 -3.57
N GLU A 79 -3.58 -10.59 -2.73
CA GLU A 79 -3.77 -9.15 -2.57
C GLU A 79 -2.86 -8.32 -3.49
N ASP A 80 -1.64 -8.78 -3.77
CA ASP A 80 -0.63 -7.99 -4.48
C ASP A 80 0.48 -8.86 -5.11
N TYR A 81 0.16 -9.57 -6.21
CA TYR A 81 1.10 -10.52 -6.84
C TYR A 81 2.43 -9.91 -7.32
N ARG A 82 2.55 -8.58 -7.40
CA ARG A 82 3.79 -7.86 -7.74
C ARG A 82 4.46 -7.23 -6.53
N PHE A 83 4.04 -7.54 -5.31
CA PHE A 83 4.49 -6.92 -4.07
C PHE A 83 6.01 -6.71 -4.02
N TYR A 84 6.78 -7.75 -4.30
CA TYR A 84 8.24 -7.72 -4.25
C TYR A 84 8.91 -6.97 -5.42
N ARG A 85 8.17 -6.52 -6.43
CA ARG A 85 8.70 -5.85 -7.64
C ARG A 85 8.47 -4.34 -7.66
N HIS A 86 7.69 -3.80 -6.75
CA HIS A 86 7.44 -2.35 -6.66
C HIS A 86 7.90 -1.77 -5.33
N ARG A 87 7.88 -0.43 -5.22
CA ARG A 87 8.26 0.31 -4.01
C ARG A 87 7.08 1.11 -3.48
N GLY A 88 6.17 0.45 -2.78
CA GLY A 88 4.93 1.06 -2.28
C GLY A 88 3.75 1.15 -3.25
N TYR A 89 3.96 1.22 -4.57
CA TYR A 89 2.86 1.28 -5.55
C TYR A 89 3.22 0.65 -6.90
N SER A 90 2.24 0.03 -7.56
CA SER A 90 2.44 -0.64 -8.86
C SER A 90 1.88 0.19 -10.02
N LEU A 91 2.78 0.82 -10.79
CA LEU A 91 2.41 1.51 -12.04
C LEU A 91 1.76 0.57 -13.05
N ALA A 92 2.25 -0.68 -13.12
CA ALA A 92 1.72 -1.67 -14.04
C ALA A 92 0.28 -2.08 -13.70
N ASP A 93 -0.05 -2.24 -12.41
CA ASP A 93 -1.42 -2.58 -12.01
C ASP A 93 -2.37 -1.39 -12.16
N ILE A 94 -1.87 -0.16 -11.92
CA ILE A 94 -2.61 1.07 -12.22
C ILE A 94 -2.94 1.14 -13.72
N GLN A 95 -1.94 1.02 -14.59
CA GLN A 95 -2.12 1.05 -16.05
C GLN A 95 -3.07 -0.05 -16.52
N SER A 96 -2.84 -1.29 -16.07
CA SER A 96 -3.69 -2.43 -16.40
C SER A 96 -5.15 -2.17 -15.97
N SER A 97 -5.38 -1.68 -14.76
CA SER A 97 -6.74 -1.40 -14.29
C SER A 97 -7.46 -0.34 -15.14
N ILE A 98 -6.76 0.71 -15.55
CA ILE A 98 -7.29 1.77 -16.42
C ILE A 98 -7.62 1.21 -17.80
N ILE A 99 -6.70 0.44 -18.40
CA ILE A 99 -6.91 -0.18 -19.72
C ILE A 99 -8.15 -1.09 -19.67
N GLN A 100 -8.27 -1.93 -18.64
CA GLN A 100 -9.43 -2.82 -18.51
C GLN A 100 -10.74 -2.04 -18.33
N ALA A 101 -10.71 -0.93 -17.60
CA ALA A 101 -11.91 -0.12 -17.40
C ALA A 101 -12.35 0.60 -18.68
N VAL A 102 -11.41 1.20 -19.41
CA VAL A 102 -11.68 2.01 -20.60
C VAL A 102 -11.98 1.14 -21.81
N PHE A 103 -11.12 0.15 -22.11
CA PHE A 103 -11.20 -0.61 -23.36
C PHE A 103 -12.12 -1.83 -23.27
N MET A 104 -12.32 -2.40 -22.07
CA MET A 104 -13.19 -3.57 -21.90
C MET A 104 -14.53 -3.23 -21.24
N PHE A 105 -14.85 -1.95 -21.03
CA PHE A 105 -16.08 -1.47 -20.38
C PHE A 105 -16.36 -2.16 -19.03
N ARG A 106 -15.30 -2.57 -18.31
CA ARG A 106 -15.42 -3.22 -17.01
C ARG A 106 -15.37 -2.19 -15.89
N ARG A 107 -15.93 -2.53 -14.73
CA ARG A 107 -15.74 -1.70 -13.52
C ARG A 107 -14.26 -1.65 -13.17
N LEU A 108 -13.75 -0.46 -12.83
CA LEU A 108 -12.37 -0.27 -12.39
C LEU A 108 -12.07 -1.23 -11.21
N ARG A 109 -11.12 -2.15 -11.42
CA ARG A 109 -10.67 -3.08 -10.37
C ARG A 109 -9.80 -2.31 -9.36
N GLY A 110 -9.77 -2.78 -8.12
CA GLY A 110 -8.79 -2.29 -7.15
C GLY A 110 -7.38 -2.62 -7.62
N ALA A 111 -6.58 -1.60 -7.93
CA ALA A 111 -5.15 -1.71 -8.22
C ALA A 111 -4.30 -1.24 -7.03
N SER A 112 -4.81 -1.43 -5.81
CA SER A 112 -4.11 -0.96 -4.61
C SER A 112 -3.17 -2.04 -4.09
N THR A 113 -1.92 -1.67 -3.85
CA THR A 113 -0.89 -2.56 -3.28
C THR A 113 -1.09 -2.76 -1.78
N LEU A 114 -0.42 -3.77 -1.20
CA LEU A 114 -0.43 -4.00 0.25
C LEU A 114 0.04 -2.75 1.03
N ASP A 115 1.08 -2.08 0.55
CA ASP A 115 1.61 -0.85 1.14
C ASP A 115 0.58 0.30 1.13
N GLN A 116 -0.20 0.42 0.05
CA GLN A 116 -1.27 1.42 -0.06
C GLN A 116 -2.42 1.13 0.88
N GLN A 117 -2.78 -0.15 1.02
CA GLN A 117 -3.79 -0.58 1.96
C GLN A 117 -3.33 -0.33 3.41
N LEU A 118 -2.05 -0.58 3.73
CA LEU A 118 -1.44 -0.28 5.02
C LEU A 118 -1.41 1.24 5.28
N ALA A 119 -0.92 2.05 4.33
CA ALA A 119 -0.90 3.51 4.43
C ALA A 119 -2.28 4.09 4.74
N ARG A 120 -3.32 3.57 4.08
CA ARG A 120 -4.71 3.96 4.33
C ARG A 120 -5.14 3.61 5.75
N THR A 121 -4.79 2.41 6.21
CA THR A 121 -5.15 1.92 7.55
C THR A 121 -4.48 2.74 8.65
N LEU A 122 -3.19 3.06 8.46
CA LEU A 122 -2.40 3.75 9.47
C LEU A 122 -2.75 5.22 9.60
N PHE A 123 -2.83 5.96 8.49
CA PHE A 123 -2.72 7.42 8.52
C PHE A 123 -3.92 8.18 7.93
N LEU A 124 -4.79 7.52 7.17
CA LEU A 124 -5.76 8.23 6.33
C LEU A 124 -7.22 7.94 6.73
N SER A 125 -8.07 8.95 6.55
CA SER A 125 -9.52 8.79 6.66
C SER A 125 -10.06 7.89 5.53
N ARG A 126 -11.31 7.42 5.68
CA ARG A 126 -11.99 6.58 4.66
C ARG A 126 -12.53 7.39 3.45
N ASP A 127 -12.27 8.70 3.38
CA ASP A 127 -12.87 9.60 2.38
C ASP A 127 -12.38 9.31 0.96
N LYS A 128 -13.25 8.97 0.02
CA LYS A 128 -12.83 8.55 -1.34
C LYS A 128 -12.53 9.73 -2.27
N THR A 129 -11.47 10.49 -1.99
CA THR A 129 -10.99 11.61 -2.84
C THR A 129 -9.70 11.27 -3.59
N LEU A 130 -9.47 11.93 -4.72
CA LEU A 130 -8.22 11.80 -5.50
C LEU A 130 -7.00 12.27 -4.68
N THR A 131 -7.16 13.37 -3.93
CA THR A 131 -6.12 13.90 -3.03
C THR A 131 -5.72 12.88 -1.97
N ARG A 132 -6.69 12.17 -1.36
CA ARG A 132 -6.38 11.08 -0.42
C ARG A 132 -5.64 9.94 -1.12
N LYS A 133 -6.03 9.55 -2.34
CA LYS A 133 -5.33 8.48 -3.09
C LYS A 133 -3.88 8.86 -3.41
N LEU A 134 -3.61 10.13 -3.73
CA LEU A 134 -2.24 10.60 -3.93
C LEU A 134 -1.41 10.56 -2.64
N LYS A 135 -2.01 10.95 -1.50
CA LYS A 135 -1.36 10.79 -0.18
C LYS A 135 -1.09 9.32 0.14
N GLU A 136 -2.03 8.43 -0.15
CA GLU A 136 -1.88 6.98 0.04
C GLU A 136 -0.66 6.44 -0.71
N ILE A 137 -0.45 6.85 -1.97
CA ILE A 137 0.73 6.45 -2.77
C ILE A 137 2.04 6.94 -2.13
N ARG A 138 2.08 8.20 -1.67
CA ARG A 138 3.29 8.78 -1.09
C ARG A 138 3.66 8.13 0.25
N ILE A 139 2.68 7.92 1.11
CA ILE A 139 2.87 7.24 2.40
C ILE A 139 3.26 5.78 2.18
N ALA A 140 2.63 5.08 1.24
CA ALA A 140 2.97 3.71 0.88
C ALA A 140 4.43 3.57 0.45
N GLN A 141 4.93 4.51 -0.36
CA GLN A 141 6.34 4.52 -0.74
C GLN A 141 7.26 4.78 0.45
N ALA A 142 6.90 5.68 1.37
CA ALA A 142 7.69 5.93 2.58
C ALA A 142 7.71 4.72 3.53
N LEU A 143 6.59 4.01 3.66
CA LEU A 143 6.50 2.76 4.42
C LEU A 143 7.39 1.67 3.83
N ASP A 144 7.37 1.49 2.51
CA ASP A 144 8.21 0.52 1.82
C ASP A 144 9.70 0.81 2.01
N GLU A 145 10.10 2.08 1.90
CA GLU A 145 11.48 2.54 2.05
C GLU A 145 12.01 2.36 3.49
N GLU A 146 11.20 2.65 4.51
CA GLU A 146 11.62 2.59 5.91
C GLU A 146 11.48 1.19 6.54
N LEU A 147 10.37 0.49 6.28
CA LEU A 147 10.07 -0.80 6.91
C LEU A 147 10.64 -1.99 6.11
N GLY A 148 10.88 -1.81 4.82
CA GLY A 148 11.14 -2.91 3.91
C GLY A 148 9.94 -3.85 3.72
N LYS A 149 10.10 -4.87 2.88
CA LYS A 149 8.99 -5.76 2.49
C LYS A 149 8.43 -6.60 3.64
N GLU A 150 9.31 -7.17 4.46
CA GLU A 150 8.89 -7.95 5.63
C GLU A 150 8.19 -7.08 6.66
N GLY A 151 8.72 -5.88 6.95
CA GLY A 151 8.08 -4.93 7.84
C GLY A 151 6.69 -4.53 7.34
N VAL A 152 6.54 -4.21 6.05
CA VAL A 152 5.21 -3.90 5.48
C VAL A 152 4.23 -5.06 5.68
N LEU A 153 4.64 -6.31 5.43
CA LEU A 153 3.77 -7.48 5.63
C LEU A 153 3.39 -7.68 7.11
N GLU A 154 4.34 -7.49 8.02
CA GLU A 154 4.10 -7.64 9.46
C GLU A 154 3.12 -6.58 9.97
N TYR A 155 3.35 -5.31 9.62
CA TYR A 155 2.46 -4.21 9.98
C TYR A 155 1.08 -4.37 9.33
N TYR A 156 1.04 -4.81 8.07
CA TYR A 156 -0.21 -5.09 7.37
C TYR A 156 -1.04 -6.10 8.13
N LEU A 157 -0.49 -7.28 8.42
CA LEU A 157 -1.23 -8.36 9.08
C LEU A 157 -1.76 -7.96 10.46
N ASN A 158 -0.97 -7.19 11.22
CA ASN A 158 -1.31 -6.80 12.58
C ASN A 158 -2.27 -5.61 12.67
N LEU A 159 -2.45 -4.81 11.63
CA LEU A 159 -3.20 -3.55 11.76
C LEU A 159 -4.39 -3.42 10.80
N VAL A 160 -4.41 -4.14 9.68
CA VAL A 160 -5.54 -4.02 8.74
C VAL A 160 -6.83 -4.57 9.33
N TYR A 161 -7.93 -4.07 8.78
CA TYR A 161 -9.27 -4.49 9.13
C TYR A 161 -9.61 -5.84 8.49
N TRP A 162 -9.92 -6.84 9.31
CA TRP A 162 -10.28 -8.20 8.89
C TRP A 162 -11.78 -8.48 8.97
N GLY A 163 -12.59 -7.48 9.35
CA GLY A 163 -14.05 -7.61 9.43
C GLY A 163 -14.57 -7.65 10.86
N ARG A 164 -15.89 -7.44 11.00
CA ARG A 164 -16.60 -7.56 12.29
C ARG A 164 -16.04 -6.66 13.41
N GLY A 165 -15.51 -5.48 13.06
CA GLY A 165 -14.89 -4.56 14.02
C GLY A 165 -13.47 -4.96 14.45
N LEU A 166 -12.89 -5.99 13.82
CA LEU A 166 -11.58 -6.53 14.20
C LEU A 166 -10.47 -6.00 13.28
N ASN A 167 -9.49 -5.37 13.90
CA ASN A 167 -8.19 -5.10 13.29
C ASN A 167 -7.19 -6.14 13.78
N GLY A 168 -6.23 -6.49 12.92
CA GLY A 168 -5.14 -7.40 13.24
C GLY A 168 -5.48 -8.89 13.18
N ILE A 169 -4.49 -9.67 12.75
CA ILE A 169 -4.61 -11.11 12.53
C ILE A 169 -4.84 -11.86 13.85
N TYR A 170 -4.30 -11.38 14.97
CA TYR A 170 -4.48 -12.02 16.28
C TYR A 170 -5.95 -12.12 16.67
N ARG A 171 -6.63 -10.97 16.73
CA ARG A 171 -8.04 -10.88 17.13
C ARG A 171 -8.94 -11.62 16.17
N SER A 172 -8.62 -11.54 14.88
CA SER A 172 -9.36 -12.19 13.80
C SER A 172 -9.25 -13.72 13.90
N SER A 173 -8.04 -14.25 14.10
CA SER A 173 -7.83 -15.69 14.29
C SER A 173 -8.55 -16.22 15.53
N LYS A 174 -8.54 -15.44 16.62
CA LYS A 174 -9.28 -15.76 17.84
C LYS A 174 -10.79 -15.74 17.60
N TYR A 175 -11.31 -14.73 16.90
CA TYR A 175 -12.73 -14.64 16.61
C TYR A 175 -13.19 -15.77 15.68
N TYR A 176 -12.60 -15.88 14.49
CA TYR A 176 -13.07 -16.83 13.48
C TYR A 176 -12.78 -18.28 13.87
N PHE A 177 -11.58 -18.60 14.38
CA PHE A 177 -11.16 -20.00 14.58
C PHE A 177 -10.89 -20.38 16.04
N ASN A 178 -10.96 -19.42 16.98
CA ASN A 178 -10.58 -19.62 18.39
C ASN A 178 -9.12 -20.11 18.54
N LYS A 179 -8.22 -19.61 17.69
CA LYS A 179 -6.82 -20.03 17.62
C LYS A 179 -5.88 -18.83 17.67
N HIS A 180 -4.70 -19.07 18.22
CA HIS A 180 -3.55 -18.20 17.96
C HIS A 180 -3.24 -18.22 16.45
N PRO A 181 -2.83 -17.10 15.82
CA PRO A 181 -2.48 -17.09 14.39
C PRO A 181 -1.49 -18.19 14.00
N GLY A 182 -0.44 -18.40 14.79
CA GLY A 182 0.53 -19.47 14.56
C GLY A 182 0.04 -20.91 14.78
N ARG A 183 -1.21 -21.08 15.23
CA ARG A 183 -1.87 -22.40 15.32
C ARG A 183 -2.97 -22.57 14.28
N LEU A 184 -3.16 -21.61 13.39
CA LEU A 184 -4.07 -21.77 12.26
C LEU A 184 -3.55 -22.88 11.35
N LEU A 185 -4.49 -23.63 10.78
CA LEU A 185 -4.18 -24.47 9.64
C LEU A 185 -3.97 -23.58 8.40
N PRO A 186 -3.15 -23.97 7.42
CA PRO A 186 -2.95 -23.17 6.20
C PRO A 186 -4.26 -22.77 5.52
N ARG A 187 -5.25 -23.67 5.45
CA ARG A 187 -6.59 -23.40 4.91
C ARG A 187 -7.39 -22.36 5.70
N GLU A 188 -7.22 -22.29 7.01
CA GLU A 188 -7.87 -21.30 7.87
C GLU A 188 -7.25 -19.91 7.65
N PHE A 189 -5.92 -19.83 7.51
CA PHE A 189 -5.25 -18.59 7.14
C PHE A 189 -5.69 -18.12 5.74
N LYS A 190 -5.77 -19.03 4.76
CA LYS A 190 -6.26 -18.73 3.42
C LYS A 190 -7.69 -18.16 3.43
N ALA A 191 -8.58 -18.76 4.23
CA ALA A 191 -9.94 -18.24 4.41
C ALA A 191 -9.97 -16.82 4.99
N LEU A 192 -9.10 -16.49 5.95
CA LEU A 192 -8.98 -15.11 6.46
C LEU A 192 -8.49 -14.13 5.38
N VAL A 193 -7.52 -14.52 4.56
CA VAL A 193 -7.02 -13.65 3.49
C VAL A 193 -8.13 -13.36 2.47
N GLN A 194 -8.95 -14.35 2.10
CA GLN A 194 -10.02 -14.15 1.11
C GLN A 194 -11.05 -13.08 1.51
N ILE A 195 -11.30 -12.90 2.80
CA ILE A 195 -12.30 -11.93 3.25
C ILE A 195 -11.78 -10.49 3.24
N LEU A 196 -10.46 -10.24 3.15
CA LEU A 196 -9.87 -8.89 3.19
C LEU A 196 -10.46 -7.94 2.14
N LYS A 197 -10.85 -8.46 0.98
CA LYS A 197 -11.48 -7.69 -0.09
C LYS A 197 -12.87 -7.16 0.27
N LYS A 198 -13.62 -7.89 1.10
CA LYS A 198 -14.97 -7.57 1.56
C LYS A 198 -15.19 -8.05 3.01
N PRO A 199 -14.52 -7.43 3.99
CA PRO A 199 -14.37 -7.99 5.33
C PRO A 199 -15.70 -8.08 6.10
N ASP A 200 -16.66 -7.19 5.79
CA ASP A 200 -17.98 -7.19 6.41
C ASP A 200 -19.02 -8.06 5.68
N ALA A 201 -18.65 -8.68 4.54
CA ALA A 201 -19.57 -9.49 3.75
C ALA A 201 -19.74 -10.92 4.26
N TYR A 202 -18.89 -11.38 5.19
CA TYR A 202 -18.86 -12.77 5.65
C TYR A 202 -19.16 -12.86 7.15
N SER A 203 -20.05 -13.77 7.51
CA SER A 203 -20.29 -14.23 8.89
C SER A 203 -19.14 -15.11 9.39
N ARG A 204 -19.15 -15.43 10.69
CA ARG A 204 -18.13 -16.29 11.28
C ARG A 204 -18.20 -17.70 10.70
N GLU A 205 -19.41 -18.20 10.51
CA GLU A 205 -19.72 -19.52 9.99
C GLU A 205 -19.30 -19.65 8.52
N GLU A 206 -19.54 -18.62 7.70
CA GLU A 206 -19.10 -18.58 6.30
C GLU A 206 -17.58 -18.59 6.19
N VAL A 207 -16.85 -17.86 7.05
CA VAL A 207 -15.37 -17.90 7.05
C VAL A 207 -14.85 -19.29 7.43
N ARG A 208 -15.50 -19.96 8.38
CA ARG A 208 -15.16 -21.35 8.71
C ARG A 208 -15.46 -22.30 7.56
N ALA A 209 -16.58 -22.13 6.87
CA ALA A 209 -16.94 -22.92 5.70
C ALA A 209 -15.93 -22.74 4.55
N LEU A 210 -15.52 -21.50 4.27
CA LEU A 210 -14.47 -21.20 3.27
C LEU A 210 -13.17 -21.94 3.57
N SER A 211 -12.83 -22.14 4.85
CA SER A 211 -11.61 -22.89 5.20
C SER A 211 -11.66 -24.37 4.82
N LEU A 212 -12.83 -24.92 4.49
CA LEU A 212 -12.99 -26.30 4.03
C LEU A 212 -12.86 -26.44 2.52
N GLU A 213 -12.84 -25.33 1.77
CA GLU A 213 -12.68 -25.31 0.32
C GLU A 213 -11.20 -25.35 -0.13
N TYR A 214 -10.26 -25.28 0.83
CA TYR A 214 -8.80 -25.30 0.63
C TYR A 214 -8.16 -26.54 1.26
#